data_AF-A0A6V8KCP3-F1
#
_entry.id   AF-A0A6V8KCP3-F1
#
_cell.length_a   1.000
_cell.length_b   1.000
_cell.length_c   1.000
_cell.angle_alpha   90.00
_cell.angle_beta   90.00
_cell.angle_gamma   90.00
#
_symmetry.space_group_name_H-M   'P 1'
#
loop_
_entity.id
_entity.type
_entity.pdbx_description
1 polymer ?
#
loop_
_entity_poly.entity_id
_entity_poly.type
_entity_poly.pdbx_seq_one_letter_code
_entity_poly.pdbx_strand_id
1 'polypeptide(L)'
;MAGEIAAAVRELASAEVVAFNGVGLAARILPVTEAYRTIVAELPEGAEDLRPHLAWLLANGSPAGKAYAATLLATFDPEAARAAWGSLSHETAEFTTFHGCIMDRTTLGKYATGQLTVA
;
A
#
# COMPACT_ATOMS: atom_id res chain seq x y z
N MET A 1 -12.87 10.42 -12.37
CA MET A 1 -12.35 9.05 -12.21
C MET A 1 -10.85 8.94 -12.47
N ALA A 2 -10.31 9.03 -13.70
CA ALA A 2 -8.85 8.87 -13.92
C ALA A 2 -7.96 9.88 -13.14
N GLY A 3 -8.42 11.13 -12.97
CA GLY A 3 -7.70 12.15 -12.22
C GLY A 3 -7.66 11.92 -10.69
N GLU A 4 -8.69 11.27 -10.13
CA GLU A 4 -8.79 10.96 -8.70
C GLU A 4 -7.90 9.77 -8.34
N ILE A 5 -7.87 8.74 -9.18
CA ILE A 5 -6.94 7.61 -9.05
C ILE A 5 -5.49 8.10 -9.12
N ALA A 6 -5.16 8.96 -10.10
CA ALA A 6 -3.81 9.52 -10.22
C ALA A 6 -3.41 10.36 -9.01
N ALA A 7 -4.35 11.10 -8.40
CA ALA A 7 -4.10 11.84 -7.17
C ALA A 7 -3.89 10.91 -5.97
N ALA A 8 -4.74 9.88 -5.82
CA ALA A 8 -4.60 8.88 -4.77
C ALA A 8 -3.27 8.12 -4.87
N VAL A 9 -2.84 7.74 -6.07
CA VAL A 9 -1.55 7.07 -6.30
C VAL A 9 -0.39 7.97 -5.90
N ARG A 10 -0.45 9.28 -6.18
CA ARG A 10 0.58 10.23 -5.73
C ARG A 10 0.61 10.37 -4.21
N GLU A 11 -0.55 10.44 -3.57
CA GLU A 11 -0.65 10.51 -2.11
C GLU A 11 -0.02 9.27 -1.45
N LEU A 12 -0.30 8.08 -2.01
CA LEU A 12 0.34 6.84 -1.57
C LEU A 12 1.85 6.82 -1.85
N ALA A 13 2.31 7.41 -2.96
CA ALA A 13 3.72 7.45 -3.32
C ALA A 13 4.58 8.23 -2.31
N SER A 14 4.00 9.25 -1.66
CA SER A 14 4.66 10.02 -0.60
C SER A 14 4.35 9.52 0.81
N ALA A 15 3.62 8.42 0.97
CA ALA A 15 3.22 7.95 2.28
C ALA A 15 4.44 7.59 3.14
N GLU A 16 4.48 8.02 4.40
CA GLU A 16 5.52 7.57 5.36
C GLU A 16 4.96 6.51 6.32
N VAL A 17 3.66 6.25 6.19
CA VAL A 17 2.86 5.48 7.12
C VAL A 17 1.98 4.52 6.34
N VAL A 18 1.90 3.27 6.80
CA VAL A 18 0.86 2.31 6.37
C VAL A 18 -0.21 2.21 7.45
N ALA A 19 -1.42 2.61 7.07
CA ALA A 19 -2.63 2.53 7.88
C ALA A 19 -3.83 2.13 6.99
N PHE A 20 -4.36 0.93 7.21
CA PHE A 20 -5.51 0.40 6.45
C PHE A 20 -6.85 0.74 7.09
N ASN A 21 -6.85 1.13 8.36
CA ASN A 21 -8.03 1.53 9.13
C ASN A 21 -7.75 2.88 9.82
N GLY A 22 -8.80 3.55 10.31
CA GLY A 22 -8.66 4.80 11.06
C GLY A 22 -7.68 4.65 12.23
N VAL A 23 -6.82 5.66 12.42
CA VAL A 23 -5.73 5.60 13.40
C VAL A 23 -6.01 6.52 14.60
N GLY A 24 -5.59 6.05 15.79
CA GLY A 24 -5.66 6.80 17.04
C GLY A 24 -7.03 6.83 17.73
N LEU A 25 -7.07 7.43 18.93
CA LEU A 25 -8.24 7.48 19.82
C LEU A 25 -9.46 8.22 19.24
N ALA A 26 -9.27 9.04 18.20
CA ALA A 26 -10.33 9.83 17.56
C ALA A 26 -10.80 9.26 16.21
N ALA A 27 -10.35 8.04 15.83
CA ALA A 27 -10.65 7.43 14.54
C ALA A 27 -10.36 8.36 13.35
N ARG A 28 -9.28 9.16 13.42
CA ARG A 28 -8.92 10.05 12.32
C ARG A 28 -8.49 9.20 11.13
N ILE A 29 -9.15 9.43 10.00
CA ILE A 29 -8.76 8.84 8.73
C ILE A 29 -7.62 9.71 8.20
N LEU A 30 -6.45 9.10 7.98
CA LEU A 30 -5.33 9.80 7.35
C LEU A 30 -5.61 9.97 5.85
N PRO A 31 -5.07 11.03 5.21
CA PRO A 31 -5.17 11.21 3.76
C PRO A 31 -4.73 9.98 2.97
N VAL A 32 -3.66 9.29 3.42
CA VAL A 32 -3.18 8.02 2.82
C VAL A 32 -4.20 6.88 2.94
N THR A 33 -4.98 6.82 4.02
CA THR A 33 -6.04 5.82 4.20
C THR A 33 -7.23 6.12 3.30
N GLU A 34 -7.56 7.39 3.10
CA GLU A 34 -8.60 7.81 2.15
C GLU A 34 -8.21 7.52 0.69
N ALA A 35 -6.95 7.82 0.33
CA ALA A 35 -6.39 7.48 -0.97
C ALA A 35 -6.43 5.96 -1.24
N TYR A 36 -6.04 5.15 -0.24
CA TYR A 36 -6.16 3.69 -0.31
C TYR A 36 -7.61 3.25 -0.54
N ARG A 37 -8.57 3.78 0.24
CA ARG A 37 -10.00 3.42 0.11
C ARG A 37 -10.58 3.82 -1.24
N THR A 38 -10.14 4.96 -1.79
CA THR A 38 -10.54 5.41 -3.12
C THR A 38 -10.11 4.40 -4.18
N ILE A 39 -8.85 3.93 -4.14
CA ILE A 39 -8.37 2.93 -5.10
C ILE A 39 -9.09 1.59 -4.91
N VAL A 40 -9.34 1.17 -3.67
CA VAL A 40 -10.11 -0.06 -3.39
C VAL A 40 -11.53 -0.01 -3.95
N ALA A 41 -12.19 1.15 -3.90
CA ALA A 41 -13.54 1.32 -4.43
C ALA A 41 -13.60 1.16 -5.96
N GLU A 42 -12.52 1.46 -6.66
CA GLU A 42 -12.42 1.39 -8.13
C GLU A 42 -11.97 0.01 -8.65
N LEU A 43 -11.44 -0.86 -7.77
CA LEU A 43 -10.99 -2.21 -8.13
C LEU A 43 -12.05 -3.09 -8.82
N PRO A 44 -13.34 -3.08 -8.44
CA PRO A 44 -14.36 -3.91 -9.08
C PRO A 44 -14.60 -3.60 -10.56
N GLU A 45 -14.33 -2.36 -11.00
CA GLU A 45 -14.62 -1.89 -12.36
C GLU A 45 -13.35 -1.66 -13.20
N GLY A 46 -12.17 -1.47 -12.58
CA GLY A 46 -10.97 -0.96 -13.27
C GLY A 46 -9.63 -1.63 -12.92
N ALA A 47 -9.62 -2.92 -12.56
CA ALA A 47 -8.40 -3.62 -12.16
C ALA A 47 -7.28 -3.59 -13.23
N GLU A 48 -7.62 -3.70 -14.52
CA GLU A 48 -6.63 -3.60 -15.61
C GLU A 48 -6.01 -2.20 -15.73
N ASP A 49 -6.81 -1.15 -15.53
CA ASP A 49 -6.35 0.24 -15.60
C ASP A 49 -5.49 0.64 -14.39
N LEU A 50 -5.65 -0.05 -13.26
CA LEU A 50 -4.87 0.17 -12.03
C LEU A 50 -3.49 -0.51 -12.07
N ARG A 51 -3.31 -1.61 -12.82
CA ARG A 51 -2.02 -2.30 -12.95
C ARG A 51 -0.84 -1.38 -13.26
N PRO A 52 -0.86 -0.52 -14.30
CA PRO A 52 0.27 0.36 -14.60
C PRO A 52 0.55 1.38 -13.50
N HIS A 53 -0.49 1.86 -12.81
CA HIS A 53 -0.36 2.80 -11.70
C HIS A 53 0.30 2.15 -10.48
N LEU A 54 -0.09 0.91 -10.14
CA LEU A 54 0.50 0.15 -9.05
C LEU A 54 1.94 -0.28 -9.35
N ALA A 55 2.23 -0.65 -10.60
CA ALA A 55 3.61 -0.94 -11.03
C ALA A 55 4.51 0.30 -10.90
N TRP A 56 4.01 1.48 -11.29
CA TRP A 56 4.73 2.74 -11.10
C TRP A 56 4.95 3.06 -9.61
N LEU A 57 3.93 2.84 -8.77
CA LEU A 57 4.00 3.05 -7.33
C LEU A 57 4.98 2.10 -6.65
N LEU A 58 5.09 0.84 -7.09
CA LEU A 58 6.10 -0.11 -6.61
C LEU A 58 7.53 0.34 -6.95
N ALA A 59 7.72 0.96 -8.12
CA ALA A 59 9.03 1.40 -8.55
C ALA A 59 9.46 2.75 -7.94
N ASN A 60 8.53 3.69 -7.76
CA ASN A 60 8.82 5.09 -7.43
C ASN A 60 8.28 5.54 -6.07
N GLY A 61 7.41 4.73 -5.44
CA GLY A 61 6.83 5.05 -4.15
C GLY A 61 7.84 4.96 -3.01
N SER A 62 7.51 5.66 -1.93
CA SER A 62 8.13 5.49 -0.62
C SER A 62 7.99 4.03 -0.12
N PRO A 63 8.70 3.63 0.94
CA PRO A 63 8.57 2.29 1.49
C PRO A 63 7.13 1.92 1.88
N ALA A 64 6.37 2.86 2.46
CA ALA A 64 4.96 2.66 2.76
C ALA A 64 4.09 2.62 1.49
N GLY A 65 4.37 3.46 0.49
CA GLY A 65 3.68 3.44 -0.80
C GLY A 65 3.84 2.13 -1.55
N LYS A 66 5.06 1.58 -1.55
CA LYS A 66 5.36 0.24 -2.10
C LYS A 66 4.57 -0.86 -1.38
N ALA A 67 4.48 -0.78 -0.04
CA ALA A 67 3.67 -1.71 0.74
C ALA A 67 2.17 -1.61 0.38
N TYR A 68 1.62 -0.40 0.25
CA TYR A 68 0.25 -0.22 -0.22
C TYR A 68 0.01 -0.80 -1.62
N ALA A 69 0.95 -0.59 -2.55
CA ALA A 69 0.83 -1.10 -3.91
C ALA A 69 0.77 -2.63 -3.96
N ALA A 70 1.66 -3.29 -3.22
CA ALA A 70 1.69 -4.75 -3.14
C ALA A 70 0.44 -5.32 -2.42
N THR A 71 -0.10 -4.62 -1.41
CA THR A 71 -1.39 -4.98 -0.79
C THR A 71 -2.56 -4.85 -1.76
N LEU A 72 -2.60 -3.76 -2.55
CA LEU A 72 -3.66 -3.56 -3.55
C LEU A 72 -3.61 -4.63 -4.64
N LEU A 73 -2.41 -4.97 -5.12
CA LEU A 73 -2.21 -6.07 -6.08
C LEU A 73 -2.76 -7.39 -5.56
N ALA A 74 -2.59 -7.69 -4.26
CA ALA A 74 -3.07 -8.95 -3.68
C ALA A 74 -4.59 -9.15 -3.80
N THR A 75 -5.35 -8.07 -4.02
CA THR A 75 -6.81 -8.10 -4.14
C THR A 75 -7.27 -8.68 -5.49
N PHE A 76 -6.49 -8.53 -6.56
CA PHE A 76 -6.91 -8.94 -7.91
C PHE A 76 -5.84 -9.74 -8.70
N ASP A 77 -4.58 -9.70 -8.27
CA ASP A 77 -3.48 -10.48 -8.84
C ASP A 77 -2.53 -10.97 -7.72
N PRO A 78 -2.88 -12.08 -7.04
CA PRO A 78 -2.10 -12.61 -5.92
C PRO A 78 -0.68 -13.04 -6.33
N GLU A 79 -0.49 -13.48 -7.58
CA GLU A 79 0.82 -13.89 -8.09
C GLU A 79 1.74 -12.67 -8.25
N ALA A 80 1.25 -11.60 -8.89
CA ALA A 80 1.98 -10.35 -8.99
C ALA A 80 2.26 -9.73 -7.61
N ALA A 81 1.32 -9.85 -6.67
CA ALA A 81 1.54 -9.40 -5.30
C ALA A 81 2.65 -10.18 -4.61
N ARG A 82 2.68 -11.51 -4.74
CA ARG A 82 3.74 -12.35 -4.19
C ARG A 82 5.10 -12.01 -4.78
N ALA A 83 5.17 -11.79 -6.10
CA ALA A 83 6.40 -11.35 -6.77
C ALA A 83 6.86 -9.97 -6.27
N ALA A 84 5.92 -9.02 -6.11
CA ALA A 84 6.21 -7.71 -5.54
C ALA A 84 6.77 -7.82 -4.12
N TRP A 85 6.10 -8.54 -3.22
CA TRP A 85 6.60 -8.78 -1.86
C TRP A 85 7.96 -9.49 -1.84
N GLY A 86 8.19 -10.44 -2.74
CA GLY A 86 9.49 -11.09 -2.92
C GLY A 86 10.59 -10.08 -3.23
N SER A 87 10.35 -9.17 -4.17
CA SER A 87 11.32 -8.12 -4.52
C SER A 87 11.58 -7.14 -3.37
N LEU A 88 10.55 -6.84 -2.58
CA LEU A 88 10.62 -5.92 -1.44
C LEU A 88 11.24 -6.54 -0.18
N SER A 89 11.38 -7.87 -0.12
CA SER A 89 11.92 -8.59 1.05
C SER A 89 13.35 -8.20 1.43
N HIS A 90 14.11 -7.67 0.47
CA HIS A 90 15.50 -7.22 0.67
C HIS A 90 15.63 -5.73 1.03
N GLU A 91 14.53 -4.98 1.01
CA GLU A 91 14.55 -3.54 1.29
C GLU A 91 14.74 -3.25 2.77
N THR A 92 15.74 -2.44 3.11
CA THR A 92 16.07 -2.07 4.50
C THR A 92 15.42 -0.76 4.93
N ALA A 93 14.74 -0.07 4.02
CA ALA A 93 14.07 1.20 4.32
C ALA A 93 12.95 1.01 5.37
N GLU A 94 12.93 1.89 6.36
CA GLU A 94 11.96 1.86 7.45
C GLU A 94 10.74 2.72 7.13
N PHE A 95 9.59 2.32 7.68
CA PHE A 95 8.37 3.11 7.66
C PHE A 95 7.53 2.80 8.91
N THR A 96 6.57 3.66 9.16
CA THR A 96 5.67 3.51 10.31
C THR A 96 4.44 2.70 9.89
N THR A 97 4.01 1.77 10.73
CA THR A 97 2.76 1.02 10.54
C THR A 97 1.80 1.36 11.66
N PHE A 98 0.51 1.47 11.33
CA PHE A 98 -0.55 1.52 12.32
C PHE A 98 -1.45 0.31 12.19
N HIS A 99 -1.59 -0.41 13.30
CA HIS A 99 -2.54 -1.49 13.48
C HIS A 99 -3.56 -1.03 14.53
N GLY A 100 -4.65 -0.42 14.06
CA GLY A 100 -5.62 0.26 14.94
C GLY A 100 -4.97 1.42 15.69
N CYS A 101 -4.89 1.31 17.02
CA CYS A 101 -4.26 2.33 17.88
C CYS A 101 -2.74 2.14 18.05
N ILE A 102 -2.18 1.01 17.62
CA ILE A 102 -0.77 0.69 17.84
C ILE A 102 0.05 1.24 16.67
N MET A 103 0.95 2.17 16.98
CA MET A 103 2.01 2.62 16.08
C MET A 103 3.23 1.73 16.29
N ASP A 104 3.75 1.15 15.22
CA ASP A 104 4.98 0.37 15.21
C ASP A 104 5.89 0.83 14.05
N ARG A 105 7.19 0.53 14.13
CA ARG A 105 8.16 0.83 13.07
C ARG A 105 8.80 -0.47 12.60
N THR A 106 8.80 -0.67 11.30
CA THR A 106 9.40 -1.85 10.68
C THR A 106 10.12 -1.48 9.39
N THR A 107 11.02 -2.35 8.96
CA THR A 107 11.59 -2.30 7.61
C THR A 107 10.61 -2.89 6.60
N LEU A 108 10.71 -2.42 5.36
CA LEU A 108 9.95 -2.95 4.24
C LEU A 108 10.22 -4.44 4.01
N GLY A 109 11.47 -4.87 4.12
CA GLY A 109 11.85 -6.28 3.98
C GLY A 109 11.22 -7.20 5.03
N LYS A 110 11.22 -6.76 6.31
CA LYS A 110 10.58 -7.52 7.40
C LYS A 110 9.06 -7.57 7.22
N TYR A 111 8.46 -6.46 6.81
CA TYR A 111 7.02 -6.40 6.54
C TYR A 111 6.63 -7.31 5.36
N ALA A 112 7.37 -7.24 4.26
CA ALA A 112 7.17 -8.06 3.07
C ALA A 112 7.30 -9.57 3.37
N THR A 113 8.31 -9.95 4.16
CA THR A 113 8.48 -11.35 4.60
C THR A 113 7.29 -11.84 5.42
N GLY A 114 6.73 -10.98 6.27
CA GLY A 114 5.50 -11.27 7.02
C GLY A 114 4.31 -11.54 6.09
N GLN A 115 4.13 -10.72 5.05
CA GLN A 115 3.07 -10.91 4.05
C GLN A 115 3.24 -12.20 3.25
N LEU A 116 4.48 -12.57 2.89
CA LEU A 116 4.77 -13.84 2.21
C LEU A 116 4.50 -15.10 3.05
N THR A 117 4.45 -14.94 4.38
CA THR A 117 4.19 -16.05 5.32
C THR A 117 2.69 -16.22 5.59
N VAL A 118 1.92 -15.14 5.47
CA VAL A 118 0.46 -15.11 5.71
C VAL A 118 -0.35 -15.39 4.43
N ALA A 119 0.27 -15.27 3.25
CA ALA A 119 -0.30 -15.57 1.93
C ALA A 119 -0.17 -17.05 1.52
#